data_AF-A0A973EA91-F1
#
_entry.id   AF-A0A973EA91-F1
#
_cell.length_a   1.000
_cell.length_b   1.000
_cell.length_c   1.000
_cell.angle_alpha   90.00
_cell.angle_beta   90.00
_cell.angle_gamma   90.00
#
_symmetry.space_group_name_H-M   'P 1'
#
loop_
_entity.id
_entity.type
_entity.pdbx_description
1 polymer ?
#
loop_
_entity_poly.entity_id
_entity_poly.type
_entity_poly.pdbx_seq_one_letter_code
_entity_poly.pdbx_strand_id
1 'polypeptide(L)'
;MATISSLGIGSGLDLSGLLEDLKDAESEKLTPIVTQQKSYQTKLSAFGTLESSLTALREAVGKLSDPTTFTAVTSSMTGDGVTANITGDAVSGRYQVKVSQLAQAQSLASGGLSTDKTEALGKSGTLGIRVGGEEAVDIAIGSDDSLEDIRDA
;
A
#
# COMPACT_ATOMS: atom_id res chain seq x y z
N MET A 1 62.20 -11.64 6.11
CA MET A 1 62.75 -12.21 4.86
C MET A 1 63.43 -13.52 5.21
N ALA A 2 62.79 -14.65 4.93
CA ALA A 2 63.44 -15.95 5.03
C ALA A 2 64.37 -16.09 3.82
N THR A 3 65.68 -16.20 4.07
CA THR A 3 66.69 -16.43 3.07
C THR A 3 66.62 -17.89 2.59
N ILE A 4 66.09 -18.14 1.40
CA ILE A 4 66.10 -19.47 0.77
C ILE A 4 67.43 -19.62 0.03
N SER A 5 68.40 -20.29 0.69
CA SER A 5 69.67 -20.66 0.08
C SER A 5 69.51 -21.98 -0.67
N SER A 6 69.66 -21.90 -1.99
CA SER A 6 69.91 -23.01 -2.93
C SER A 6 68.76 -24.02 -3.13
N LEU A 7 68.07 -23.88 -4.28
CA LEU A 7 67.19 -24.90 -4.83
C LEU A 7 67.97 -26.17 -5.16
N GLY A 8 67.75 -27.21 -4.37
CA GLY A 8 68.17 -28.59 -4.65
C GLY A 8 67.32 -29.19 -5.77
N ILE A 9 67.78 -29.05 -7.01
CA ILE A 9 67.30 -29.86 -8.13
C ILE A 9 67.81 -31.31 -7.95
N GLY A 10 67.07 -32.13 -7.20
CA GLY A 10 67.37 -33.57 -7.01
C GLY A 10 67.23 -34.14 -5.60
N SER A 11 66.76 -33.39 -4.61
CA SER A 11 66.73 -33.81 -3.19
C SER A 11 65.47 -34.55 -2.73
N GLY A 12 64.48 -34.76 -3.60
CA GLY A 12 63.18 -35.31 -3.18
C GLY A 12 62.38 -34.37 -2.27
N LEU A 13 62.76 -33.08 -2.22
CA LEU A 13 62.04 -32.06 -1.48
C LEU A 13 60.77 -31.68 -2.26
N ASP A 14 59.61 -31.85 -1.63
CA ASP A 14 58.34 -31.39 -2.19
C ASP A 14 58.25 -29.86 -2.06
N LEU A 15 58.82 -29.16 -3.03
CA LEU A 15 58.78 -27.70 -3.12
C LEU A 15 57.35 -27.17 -3.28
N SER A 16 56.45 -27.99 -3.82
CA SER A 16 55.03 -27.66 -3.95
C SER A 16 54.38 -27.69 -2.56
N GLY A 17 54.64 -28.73 -1.78
CA GLY A 17 54.22 -28.84 -0.38
C GLY A 17 54.77 -27.71 0.49
N LEU A 18 56.07 -27.38 0.37
CA LEU A 18 56.68 -26.29 1.12
C LEU A 18 56.10 -24.91 0.74
N LEU A 19 55.73 -24.71 -0.53
CA LEU A 19 55.05 -23.49 -0.99
C LEU A 19 53.64 -23.40 -0.41
N GLU A 20 52.90 -24.51 -0.39
CA GLU A 20 51.57 -24.59 0.22
C GLU A 20 51.65 -24.34 1.74
N ASP A 21 52.62 -24.95 2.44
CA ASP A 21 52.87 -24.75 3.87
C ASP A 21 53.20 -23.29 4.19
N LEU A 22 54.03 -22.64 3.37
CA LEU A 22 54.39 -21.22 3.56
C LEU A 22 53.19 -20.29 3.28
N LYS A 23 52.37 -20.63 2.29
CA LYS A 23 51.14 -19.92 1.95
C LYS A 23 50.08 -20.08 3.03
N ASP A 24 49.96 -21.25 3.65
CA ASP A 24 49.06 -21.52 4.76
C ASP A 24 49.51 -20.77 6.02
N ALA A 25 50.81 -20.78 6.34
CA ALA A 25 51.37 -20.00 7.45
C ALA A 25 51.19 -18.48 7.26
N GLU A 26 51.33 -17.98 6.04
CA GLU A 26 51.06 -16.56 5.75
C GLU A 26 49.56 -16.24 5.81
N SER A 27 48.70 -17.19 5.43
CA SER A 27 47.23 -17.06 5.52
C SER A 27 46.73 -17.08 6.96
N GLU A 28 47.45 -17.73 7.89
CA GLU A 28 47.10 -17.76 9.31
C GLU A 28 47.10 -16.34 9.94
N LYS A 29 47.90 -15.41 9.39
CA LYS A 29 47.89 -14.00 9.78
C LYS A 29 46.57 -13.29 9.47
N LEU A 30 45.74 -13.82 8.56
CA LEU A 30 44.40 -13.29 8.26
C LEU A 30 43.35 -13.75 9.26
N THR A 31 43.56 -14.86 9.97
CA THR A 31 42.66 -15.40 10.99
C THR A 31 42.19 -14.36 12.04
N PRO A 32 43.07 -13.54 12.66
CA PRO A 32 42.63 -12.51 13.60
C PRO A 32 41.75 -11.44 12.92
N ILE A 33 42.04 -11.07 11.67
CA ILE A 33 41.25 -10.10 10.91
C ILE A 33 39.85 -10.65 10.61
N VAL A 34 39.75 -11.89 10.14
CA VAL A 34 38.48 -12.58 9.87
C VAL A 34 37.67 -12.74 11.17
N THR A 35 38.33 -13.03 12.28
CA THR A 35 37.68 -13.13 13.60
C THR A 35 37.15 -11.78 14.06
N GLN A 36 37.91 -10.71 13.87
CA GLN A 36 37.48 -9.35 14.18
C GLN A 36 36.29 -8.93 13.30
N GLN A 37 36.32 -9.24 12.01
CA GLN A 37 35.22 -9.00 11.08
C GLN A 37 33.94 -9.71 11.54
N LYS A 38 34.03 -11.00 11.88
CA LYS A 38 32.89 -11.77 12.43
C LYS A 38 32.36 -11.13 13.72
N SER A 39 33.24 -10.71 14.63
CA SER A 39 32.83 -10.03 15.87
C SER A 39 32.05 -8.74 15.58
N TYR A 40 32.53 -7.90 14.66
CA TYR A 40 31.83 -6.68 14.28
C TYR A 40 30.51 -6.96 13.56
N GLN A 41 30.45 -7.97 12.69
CA GLN A 41 29.21 -8.37 12.03
C GLN A 41 28.16 -8.80 13.05
N THR A 42 28.54 -9.60 14.04
CA THR A 42 27.64 -10.02 15.14
C THR A 42 27.16 -8.82 15.95
N LYS A 43 28.06 -7.89 16.29
CA LYS A 43 27.67 -6.65 16.99
C LYS A 43 26.70 -5.81 16.17
N LEU A 44 26.95 -5.66 14.87
CA LEU A 44 26.07 -4.92 13.97
C LEU A 44 24.66 -5.55 13.91
N SER A 45 24.56 -6.87 13.75
CA SER A 45 23.29 -7.58 13.77
C SER A 45 22.56 -7.42 15.12
N ALA A 46 23.30 -7.45 16.23
CA ALA A 46 22.73 -7.23 17.55
C ALA A 46 22.20 -5.80 17.71
N PHE A 47 22.95 -4.78 17.24
CA PHE A 47 22.48 -3.39 17.24
C PHE A 47 21.28 -3.19 16.33
N GLY A 48 21.24 -3.79 15.14
CA GLY A 48 20.07 -3.72 14.25
C GLY A 48 18.82 -4.37 14.88
N THR A 49 19.00 -5.47 15.62
CA THR A 49 17.90 -6.10 16.38
C THR A 49 17.40 -5.19 17.51
N LEU A 50 18.33 -4.55 18.22
CA LEU A 50 18.00 -3.61 19.30
C LEU A 50 17.27 -2.37 18.75
N GLU A 51 17.76 -1.80 17.65
CA GLU A 51 17.15 -0.66 16.97
C GLU A 51 15.72 -0.98 16.52
N SER A 52 15.51 -2.14 15.90
CA SER A 52 14.18 -2.60 15.50
C SER A 52 13.24 -2.73 16.71
N SER A 53 13.72 -3.34 17.79
CA SER A 53 12.95 -3.49 19.03
C SER A 53 12.59 -2.15 19.66
N LEU A 54 13.53 -1.20 19.66
CA LEU A 54 13.31 0.15 20.19
C LEU A 54 12.36 0.96 19.30
N THR A 55 12.43 0.78 17.98
CA THR A 55 11.52 1.40 17.02
C THR A 55 10.09 0.91 17.24
N ALA A 56 9.90 -0.41 17.38
CA ALA A 56 8.60 -1.00 17.69
C ALA A 56 8.04 -0.47 19.03
N LEU A 57 8.89 -0.36 20.06
CA LEU A 57 8.50 0.23 21.34
C LEU A 57 8.10 1.71 21.19
N ARG A 58 8.89 2.50 20.46
CA ARG A 58 8.61 3.92 20.20
C ARG A 58 7.27 4.10 19.48
N GLU A 59 6.97 3.25 18.51
CA GLU A 59 5.69 3.26 17.80
C GLU A 59 4.53 2.89 18.74
N ALA A 60 4.68 1.86 19.56
CA ALA A 60 3.66 1.46 20.54
C ALA A 60 3.38 2.56 21.56
N VAL A 61 4.44 3.20 22.09
CA VAL A 61 4.32 4.35 23.00
C VAL A 61 3.71 5.55 22.28
N GLY A 62 4.06 5.79 21.02
CA GLY A 62 3.45 6.84 20.19
C GLY A 62 1.93 6.68 20.08
N LYS A 63 1.47 5.45 19.78
CA LYS A 63 0.04 5.12 19.74
C LYS A 63 -0.64 5.31 21.11
N LEU A 64 0.05 4.94 22.19
CA LEU A 64 -0.47 5.11 23.55
C LEU A 64 -0.44 6.57 24.02
N SER A 65 0.44 7.41 23.47
CA SER A 65 0.51 8.83 23.80
C SER A 65 -0.59 9.67 23.12
N ASP A 66 -1.32 9.09 22.17
CA ASP A 66 -2.42 9.75 21.50
C ASP A 66 -3.65 9.85 22.42
N PRO A 67 -4.08 11.07 22.82
CA PRO A 67 -5.24 11.27 23.67
C PRO A 67 -6.53 10.69 23.07
N THR A 68 -6.64 10.67 21.74
CA THR A 68 -7.84 10.21 21.02
C THR A 68 -8.08 8.72 21.23
N THR A 69 -7.02 7.95 21.48
CA THR A 69 -7.13 6.53 21.86
C THR A 69 -7.95 6.33 23.14
N PHE A 70 -7.90 7.28 24.07
CA PHE A 70 -8.60 7.19 25.36
C PHE A 70 -9.98 7.82 25.35
N THR A 71 -10.26 8.74 24.42
CA THR A 71 -11.58 9.34 24.22
C THR A 71 -12.40 8.63 23.15
N ALA A 72 -11.84 7.59 22.52
CA ALA A 72 -12.53 6.78 21.53
C ALA A 72 -13.81 6.17 22.12
N VAL A 73 -14.93 6.40 21.44
CA VAL A 73 -16.24 5.86 21.80
C VAL A 73 -16.68 4.84 20.76
N THR A 74 -17.44 3.83 21.19
CA THR A 74 -18.00 2.81 20.32
C THR A 74 -19.49 3.06 20.10
N SER A 75 -19.98 2.79 18.88
CA SER A 75 -21.41 2.78 18.60
C SER A 75 -21.94 1.36 18.82
N SER A 76 -23.09 1.27 19.49
CA SER A 76 -23.89 0.06 19.56
C SER A 76 -25.32 0.44 19.18
N MET A 77 -25.90 -0.29 18.24
CA MET A 77 -27.23 -0.01 17.71
C MET A 77 -28.11 -1.25 17.83
N THR A 78 -29.38 -1.02 18.11
CA THR A 78 -30.44 -2.03 18.10
C THR A 78 -31.49 -1.64 17.07
N GLY A 79 -31.87 -2.58 16.20
CA GLY A 79 -32.81 -2.37 15.09
C GLY A 79 -32.17 -2.53 13.71
N ASP A 80 -33.00 -2.69 12.69
CA ASP A 80 -32.56 -2.91 11.31
C ASP A 80 -32.74 -1.64 10.44
N GLY A 81 -31.91 -1.48 9.41
CA GLY A 81 -32.08 -0.45 8.38
C GLY A 81 -31.23 0.82 8.51
N VAL A 82 -30.44 0.96 9.58
CA VAL A 82 -29.45 2.05 9.73
C VAL A 82 -28.17 1.50 10.32
N THR A 83 -27.03 2.00 9.86
CA THR A 83 -25.72 1.75 10.46
C THR A 83 -25.11 3.09 10.89
N ALA A 84 -24.41 3.08 12.02
CA ALA A 84 -23.78 4.28 12.58
C ALA A 84 -22.28 4.04 12.74
N ASN A 85 -21.49 4.80 11.99
CA ASN A 85 -20.04 4.86 12.15
C ASN A 85 -19.66 6.12 12.90
N ILE A 86 -18.70 6.00 13.83
CA ILE A 86 -18.19 7.11 14.59
C ILE A 86 -16.91 7.61 13.93
N THR A 87 -16.83 8.92 13.72
CA THR A 87 -15.62 9.60 13.22
C THR A 87 -15.32 10.78 14.13
N GLY A 88 -14.10 10.87 14.65
CA GLY A 88 -13.65 11.96 15.52
C GLY A 88 -14.25 11.94 16.94
N ASP A 89 -14.43 13.12 17.51
CA ASP A 89 -14.90 13.34 18.89
C ASP A 89 -16.44 13.24 18.99
N ALA A 90 -16.96 12.01 18.98
CA ALA A 90 -18.38 11.79 19.18
C ALA A 90 -18.80 11.96 20.64
N VAL A 91 -19.94 12.64 20.84
CA VAL A 91 -20.52 12.84 22.17
C VAL A 91 -21.21 11.56 22.62
N SER A 92 -20.70 10.96 23.71
CA SER A 92 -21.31 9.81 24.38
C SER A 92 -22.76 10.10 24.77
N GLY A 93 -23.69 9.26 24.29
CA GLY A 93 -25.11 9.42 24.56
C GLY A 93 -25.95 8.31 23.97
N ARG A 94 -27.23 8.28 24.36
CA ARG A 94 -28.24 7.43 23.73
C ARG A 94 -29.02 8.25 22.72
N TYR A 95 -28.99 7.83 21.47
CA TYR A 95 -29.69 8.48 20.38
C TYR A 95 -30.83 7.58 19.90
N GLN A 96 -32.04 8.13 19.81
CA GLN A 96 -33.18 7.43 19.23
C GLN A 96 -33.43 7.96 17.82
N VAL A 97 -33.25 7.09 16.83
CA VAL A 97 -33.41 7.41 15.41
C VAL A 97 -34.68 6.75 14.89
N LYS A 98 -35.56 7.54 14.26
CA LYS A 98 -36.74 7.04 13.55
C LYS A 98 -36.62 7.39 12.07
N VAL A 99 -36.52 6.37 11.22
CA VAL A 99 -36.53 6.54 9.77
C VAL A 99 -37.97 6.70 9.30
N SER A 100 -38.30 7.85 8.72
CA SER A 100 -39.63 8.13 8.17
C SER A 100 -39.75 7.77 6.69
N GLN A 101 -38.71 8.07 5.90
CA GLN A 101 -38.66 7.83 4.46
C GLN A 101 -37.20 7.63 4.01
N LEU A 102 -36.98 6.68 3.10
CA LEU A 102 -35.69 6.49 2.48
C LEU A 102 -35.51 7.47 1.32
N ALA A 103 -34.29 7.99 1.17
CA ALA A 103 -33.91 8.70 -0.04
C ALA A 103 -33.98 7.75 -1.24
N GLN A 104 -34.55 8.22 -2.34
CA GLN A 104 -34.66 7.49 -3.60
C GLN A 104 -34.06 8.34 -4.71
N ALA A 105 -33.37 7.70 -5.66
CA ALA A 105 -32.95 8.38 -6.88
C ALA A 105 -34.15 8.58 -7.80
N GLN A 106 -34.24 9.74 -8.45
CA GLN A 106 -35.22 9.96 -9.50
C GLN A 106 -34.84 9.14 -10.73
N SER A 107 -35.79 8.40 -11.28
CA SER A 107 -35.65 7.72 -12.57
C SER A 107 -36.80 8.16 -13.47
N LEU A 108 -36.47 8.57 -14.69
CA LEU A 108 -37.42 8.98 -15.71
C LEU A 108 -37.27 7.99 -16.88
N ALA A 109 -38.38 7.41 -17.31
CA ALA A 109 -38.43 6.59 -18.51
C ALA A 109 -39.23 7.34 -19.58
N SER A 110 -38.74 7.32 -20.80
CA SER A 110 -39.52 7.77 -21.96
C SER A 110 -40.71 6.83 -22.18
N GLY A 111 -41.74 7.32 -22.88
CA GLY A 111 -42.73 6.43 -23.48
C GLY A 111 -42.07 5.50 -24.50
N GLY A 112 -42.74 4.40 -24.86
CA GLY A 112 -42.22 3.48 -25.88
C GLY A 112 -42.07 4.18 -27.23
N LEU A 113 -40.87 4.11 -27.81
CA LEU A 113 -40.60 4.52 -29.19
C LEU A 113 -40.69 3.28 -30.10
N SER A 114 -41.22 3.46 -31.31
CA SER A 114 -41.33 2.39 -32.32
C SER A 114 -40.05 2.20 -33.16
N THR A 115 -39.04 3.04 -32.94
CA THR A 115 -37.75 3.05 -33.64
C THR A 115 -36.78 2.09 -32.94
N ASP A 116 -35.93 1.39 -33.70
CA ASP A 116 -34.87 0.57 -33.12
C ASP A 116 -33.85 1.46 -32.37
N LYS A 117 -33.12 0.89 -31.40
CA LYS A 117 -32.15 1.64 -30.59
C LYS A 117 -30.97 2.19 -31.41
N THR A 118 -30.65 1.56 -32.55
CA THR A 118 -29.56 1.98 -33.45
C THR A 118 -30.03 2.83 -34.63
N GLU A 119 -31.35 2.94 -34.83
CA GLU A 119 -31.90 3.76 -35.90
C GLU A 119 -31.89 5.23 -35.51
N ALA A 120 -31.52 6.09 -36.47
CA ALA A 120 -31.53 7.53 -36.29
C ALA A 120 -32.95 8.01 -35.93
N LEU A 121 -33.05 8.85 -34.90
CA LEU A 121 -34.33 9.39 -34.45
C LEU A 121 -34.91 10.41 -35.44
N GLY A 122 -34.09 10.94 -36.35
CA GLY A 122 -34.50 11.97 -37.32
C GLY A 122 -34.93 13.27 -36.63
N LYS A 123 -34.42 13.54 -35.43
CA LYS A 123 -34.70 14.73 -34.61
C LYS A 123 -33.39 15.43 -34.32
N SER A 124 -33.41 16.76 -34.30
CA SER A 124 -32.29 17.57 -33.85
C SER A 124 -32.75 18.58 -32.80
N GLY A 125 -31.87 18.91 -31.87
CA GLY A 125 -32.18 19.82 -30.77
C GLY A 125 -31.16 19.75 -29.65
N THR A 126 -31.49 20.36 -28.51
CA THR A 126 -30.66 20.31 -27.30
C THR A 126 -31.48 19.72 -26.16
N LEU A 127 -30.95 18.66 -25.55
CA LEU A 127 -31.48 18.05 -24.33
C LEU A 127 -30.79 18.69 -23.13
N GLY A 128 -31.50 19.60 -22.45
CA GLY A 128 -31.04 20.20 -21.20
C GLY A 128 -31.42 19.35 -19.99
N ILE A 129 -30.45 18.77 -19.29
CA ILE A 129 -30.65 18.02 -18.05
C ILE A 129 -30.25 18.91 -16.87
N ARG A 130 -31.21 19.17 -15.98
CA ARG A 130 -30.99 19.98 -14.77
C ARG A 130 -31.26 19.15 -13.52
N VAL A 131 -30.24 19.01 -12.66
CA VAL A 131 -30.35 18.27 -11.41
C VAL A 131 -30.44 19.26 -10.24
N GLY A 132 -31.53 19.18 -9.47
CA GLY A 132 -31.74 20.05 -8.32
C GLY A 132 -31.81 21.55 -8.68
N GLY A 133 -30.96 22.36 -8.06
CA GLY A 133 -30.87 23.81 -8.27
C GLY A 133 -29.65 24.25 -9.08
N GLU A 134 -28.93 23.31 -9.70
CA GLU A 134 -27.73 23.60 -10.50
C GLU A 134 -28.07 24.06 -11.91
N GLU A 135 -27.06 24.55 -12.64
CA GLU A 135 -27.17 24.91 -14.05
C GLU A 135 -27.46 23.67 -14.90
N ALA A 136 -28.14 23.87 -16.03
CA ALA A 136 -28.46 22.78 -16.95
C ALA A 136 -27.22 22.31 -17.70
N VAL A 137 -27.10 20.99 -17.85
CA VAL A 137 -26.15 20.37 -18.79
C VAL A 137 -26.87 20.19 -20.11
N ASP A 138 -26.38 20.85 -21.14
CA ASP A 138 -26.95 20.84 -22.48
C ASP A 138 -26.25 19.80 -23.36
N ILE A 139 -27.01 18.81 -23.83
CA ILE A 139 -26.53 17.77 -24.76
C ILE A 139 -27.10 18.10 -26.14
N ALA A 140 -26.23 18.31 -27.12
CA ALA A 140 -26.64 18.55 -28.50
C ALA A 140 -26.99 17.23 -29.18
N ILE A 141 -28.15 17.17 -29.83
CA ILE A 141 -28.69 16.00 -30.54
C ILE A 141 -28.73 16.32 -32.04
N GLY A 142 -28.02 15.54 -32.83
CA GLY A 142 -28.00 15.57 -34.29
C GLY A 142 -29.11 14.72 -34.91
N SER A 143 -29.46 15.00 -36.17
CA SER A 143 -30.51 14.27 -36.90
C SER A 143 -30.22 12.79 -37.10
N ASP A 144 -28.93 12.43 -37.07
CA ASP A 144 -28.43 11.09 -37.34
C ASP A 144 -28.22 10.30 -36.03
N ASP A 145 -28.43 10.93 -34.87
CA ASP A 145 -28.25 10.30 -33.56
C ASP A 145 -29.38 9.29 -33.27
N SER A 146 -28.98 8.14 -32.76
CA SER A 146 -29.84 7.05 -32.30
C SER A 146 -30.07 7.10 -30.78
N LEU A 147 -30.90 6.20 -30.24
CA LEU A 147 -31.09 6.11 -28.78
C LEU A 147 -29.82 5.66 -28.05
N GLU A 148 -28.92 4.92 -28.72
CA GLU A 148 -27.62 4.55 -28.16
C GLU A 148 -26.69 5.77 -28.08
N ASP A 149 -26.71 6.64 -29.10
CA ASP A 149 -25.88 7.84 -29.11
C ASP A 149 -26.29 8.82 -28.00
N ILE A 150 -27.59 8.96 -27.74
CA ILE A 150 -28.11 9.80 -26.63
C ILE A 150 -27.73 9.21 -25.26
N ARG A 151 -27.64 7.88 -25.12
CA ARG A 151 -27.24 7.23 -23.87
C ARG A 151 -25.76 7.46 -23.55
N ASP A 152 -24.92 7.50 -24.58
CA ASP A 152 -23.46 7.55 -24.45
C ASP A 152 -22.90 8.98 -24.40
N ALA A 153 -23.70 9.98 -24.79
CA ALA A 153 -23.38 11.42 -24.74
C ALA A 153 -23.42 12.00 -23.30
#